data_AF-A0AAJ2GKP2-F1
#
_entry.id   AF-A0AAJ2GKP2-F1
#
_cell.length_a   1.000
_cell.length_b   1.000
_cell.length_c   1.000
_cell.angle_alpha   90.00
_cell.angle_beta   90.00
_cell.angle_gamma   90.00
#
_symmetry.space_group_name_H-M   'P 1'
#
loop_
_entity.id
_entity.type
_entity.pdbx_description
1 polymer ?
#
loop_
_entity_poly.entity_id
_entity_poly.type
_entity_poly.pdbx_seq_one_letter_code
_entity_poly.pdbx_strand_id
1 'polypeptide(L)'
;MLGADDPHVSMLGADDSRVTMLGADDSRVTMLGADDSRVTMLGADDPHVSMLGADDPHVSMLGADDSRVTMLGADDSHVTMLGADDSHVSMLGADDSHVTMLGADDPHVTMLGADDPHVSMLGADDPHVSMLHLASAVTMIRGASVVVQTNAKVPASSLAIFAALSAFSISSCVLHLTVSAERPGRG
;
A
#
# COMPACT_ATOMS: atom_id res chain seq x y z
N MET A 1 -5.14 -20.42 -23.39
CA MET A 1 -3.71 -20.21 -23.08
C MET A 1 -3.29 -18.90 -23.72
N LEU A 2 -3.49 -17.79 -23.00
CA LEU A 2 -2.93 -16.49 -23.34
C LEU A 2 -2.18 -15.95 -22.12
N GLY A 3 -1.47 -16.84 -21.42
CA GLY A 3 -0.53 -16.47 -20.38
C GLY A 3 0.89 -16.66 -20.85
N ALA A 4 1.73 -15.68 -20.56
CA ALA A 4 3.15 -15.95 -20.43
C ALA A 4 3.33 -16.52 -19.03
N ASP A 5 3.92 -17.71 -18.92
CA ASP A 5 3.97 -18.44 -17.65
C ASP A 5 4.89 -17.74 -16.61
N ASP A 6 5.79 -16.83 -17.02
CA ASP A 6 6.76 -16.17 -16.11
C ASP A 6 7.39 -14.88 -16.71
N PRO A 7 6.62 -13.83 -17.06
CA PRO A 7 7.19 -12.64 -17.68
C PRO A 7 8.01 -11.82 -16.66
N HIS A 8 9.20 -11.41 -17.09
CA HIS A 8 10.07 -10.52 -16.33
C HIS A 8 10.36 -9.24 -17.12
N VAL A 9 10.00 -8.09 -16.53
CA VAL A 9 10.25 -6.76 -17.09
C VAL A 9 11.14 -5.99 -16.13
N SER A 10 12.29 -5.53 -16.63
CA SER A 10 13.18 -4.64 -15.89
C SER A 10 13.42 -3.37 -16.69
N MET A 11 13.23 -2.20 -16.07
CA MET A 11 13.45 -0.90 -16.69
C MET A 11 14.32 -0.01 -15.80
N LEU A 12 15.22 0.75 -16.44
CA LEU A 12 16.20 1.62 -15.78
C LEU A 12 16.20 2.99 -16.46
N GLY A 13 16.02 4.06 -15.69
CA GLY A 13 16.16 5.43 -16.17
C GLY A 13 15.14 5.77 -17.24
N ALA A 14 13.86 5.73 -16.89
CA ALA A 14 12.78 5.89 -17.86
C ALA A 14 11.83 7.01 -17.44
N ASP A 15 11.81 8.07 -18.24
CA ASP A 15 10.98 9.25 -18.02
C ASP A 15 9.47 8.89 -18.04
N ASP A 16 9.06 7.95 -18.90
CA ASP A 16 7.65 7.66 -19.16
C ASP A 16 7.47 6.18 -19.53
N SER A 17 6.91 5.39 -18.61
CA SER A 17 6.95 3.93 -18.67
C SER A 17 5.58 3.32 -18.50
N ARG A 18 5.19 2.41 -19.41
CA ARG A 18 3.94 1.66 -19.29
C ARG A 18 4.16 0.17 -19.49
N VAL A 19 3.83 -0.60 -18.46
CA VAL A 19 3.84 -2.06 -18.47
C VAL A 19 2.41 -2.53 -18.29
N THR A 20 1.94 -3.38 -19.19
CA THR A 20 0.63 -4.02 -19.08
C THR A 20 0.79 -5.51 -19.28
N MET A 21 0.20 -6.28 -18.38
CA MET A 21 0.28 -7.72 -18.37
C MET A 21 -1.09 -8.34 -18.19
N LEU A 22 -1.35 -9.40 -18.96
CA LEU A 22 -2.64 -10.10 -19.01
C LEU A 22 -2.40 -11.59 -18.79
N GLY A 23 -3.11 -12.19 -17.84
CA GLY A 23 -3.13 -13.65 -17.66
C GLY A 23 -1.76 -14.24 -17.36
N ALA A 24 -0.93 -13.57 -16.56
CA ALA A 24 0.45 -14.00 -16.33
C ALA A 24 0.58 -14.72 -15.00
N ASP A 25 1.29 -15.84 -15.03
CA ASP A 25 1.70 -16.56 -13.84
C ASP A 25 3.10 -16.03 -13.43
N ASP A 26 3.39 -15.93 -12.14
CA ASP A 26 4.71 -15.60 -11.56
C ASP A 26 5.42 -14.35 -12.15
N SER A 27 4.63 -13.32 -12.43
CA SER A 27 5.10 -12.12 -13.11
C SER A 27 5.98 -11.21 -12.26
N ARG A 28 7.04 -10.63 -12.86
CA ARG A 28 7.91 -9.66 -12.17
C ARG A 28 8.12 -8.39 -12.97
N VAL A 29 7.87 -7.26 -12.35
CA VAL A 29 8.17 -5.93 -12.89
C VAL A 29 9.10 -5.20 -11.92
N THR A 30 10.24 -4.77 -12.41
CA THR A 30 11.20 -3.95 -11.66
C THR A 30 11.48 -2.66 -12.40
N MET A 31 11.38 -1.53 -11.71
CA MET A 31 11.67 -0.22 -12.26
C MET A 31 12.62 0.56 -11.35
N LEU A 32 13.65 1.17 -11.93
CA LEU A 32 14.66 1.95 -11.22
C LEU A 32 14.81 3.33 -11.85
N GLY A 33 14.64 4.40 -11.06
CA GLY A 33 14.81 5.77 -11.52
C GLY A 33 13.81 6.10 -12.62
N ALA A 34 12.52 6.07 -12.31
CA ALA A 34 11.48 6.33 -13.29
C ALA A 34 10.59 7.47 -12.82
N ASP A 35 10.40 8.47 -13.69
CA ASP A 35 9.65 9.67 -13.34
C ASP A 35 8.15 9.33 -13.39
N ASP A 36 7.58 9.09 -14.57
CA ASP A 36 6.19 8.68 -14.73
C ASP A 36 6.10 7.18 -15.07
N SER A 37 5.51 6.38 -14.18
CA SER A 37 5.42 4.94 -14.40
C SER A 37 4.05 4.35 -14.14
N ARG A 38 3.60 3.46 -15.04
CA ARG A 38 2.33 2.75 -14.91
C ARG A 38 2.52 1.27 -15.11
N VAL A 39 2.15 0.49 -14.10
CA VAL A 39 2.12 -0.97 -14.15
C VAL A 39 0.68 -1.42 -13.96
N THR A 40 0.14 -2.13 -14.94
CA THR A 40 -1.20 -2.72 -14.89
C THR A 40 -1.11 -4.22 -15.05
N MET A 41 -1.65 -4.98 -14.11
CA MET A 41 -1.74 -6.45 -14.20
C MET A 41 -3.19 -6.92 -14.03
N LEU A 42 -3.59 -7.86 -14.88
CA LEU A 42 -4.96 -8.33 -15.02
C LEU A 42 -5.00 -9.86 -15.02
N GLY A 43 -5.68 -10.47 -14.05
CA GLY A 43 -5.75 -11.93 -13.92
C GLY A 43 -4.36 -12.52 -13.75
N ALA A 44 -3.60 -12.04 -12.77
CA ALA A 44 -2.21 -12.43 -12.58
C ALA A 44 -2.06 -13.28 -11.33
N ASP A 45 -1.42 -14.43 -11.48
CA ASP A 45 -1.08 -15.32 -10.37
C ASP A 45 0.34 -14.96 -9.91
N ASP A 46 0.56 -14.79 -8.61
CA ASP A 46 1.86 -14.42 -8.02
C ASP A 46 2.58 -13.13 -8.52
N PRO A 47 1.90 -12.01 -8.80
CA PRO A 47 2.55 -10.80 -9.30
C PRO A 47 3.52 -10.13 -8.30
N HIS A 48 4.69 -9.71 -8.79
CA HIS A 48 5.65 -8.90 -8.04
C HIS A 48 6.01 -7.61 -8.77
N VAL A 49 5.75 -6.47 -8.13
CA VAL A 49 6.13 -5.13 -8.62
C VAL A 49 7.09 -4.48 -7.62
N SER A 50 8.25 -4.06 -8.10
CA SER A 50 9.23 -3.31 -7.33
C SER A 50 9.61 -2.02 -8.04
N MET A 51 9.49 -0.89 -7.35
CA MET A 51 9.89 0.42 -7.88
C MET A 51 10.83 1.13 -6.89
N LEU A 52 11.93 1.67 -7.41
CA LEU A 52 12.99 2.30 -6.62
C LEU A 52 13.34 3.68 -7.22
N GLY A 53 13.21 4.73 -6.42
CA GLY A 53 13.44 6.11 -6.86
C GLY A 53 12.47 6.48 -7.97
N ALA A 54 11.18 6.50 -7.66
CA ALA A 54 10.14 6.74 -8.65
C ALA A 54 9.28 7.94 -8.26
N ASP A 55 9.12 8.91 -9.15
CA ASP A 55 8.48 10.18 -8.79
C ASP A 55 6.95 10.03 -8.78
N ASP A 56 6.35 9.53 -9.87
CA ASP A 56 4.90 9.39 -10.06
C ASP A 56 4.47 7.94 -10.41
N PRO A 57 4.75 6.93 -9.55
CA PRO A 57 4.36 5.55 -9.83
C PRO A 57 2.87 5.24 -9.61
N HIS A 58 2.27 4.61 -10.62
CA HIS A 58 0.94 4.02 -10.55
C HIS A 58 0.98 2.49 -10.75
N VAL A 59 0.50 1.74 -9.74
CA VAL A 59 0.32 0.28 -9.82
C VAL A 59 -1.16 -0.05 -9.72
N SER A 60 -1.65 -0.82 -10.67
CA SER A 60 -3.02 -1.35 -10.68
C SER A 60 -3.00 -2.86 -10.87
N MET A 61 -3.61 -3.59 -9.95
CA MET A 61 -3.79 -5.04 -10.03
C MET A 61 -5.27 -5.38 -9.89
N LEU A 62 -5.79 -6.19 -10.82
CA LEU A 62 -7.18 -6.63 -10.84
C LEU A 62 -7.25 -8.14 -11.03
N GLY A 63 -7.88 -8.84 -10.08
CA GLY A 63 -7.93 -10.30 -10.06
C GLY A 63 -6.53 -10.87 -9.88
N ALA A 64 -5.94 -10.70 -8.71
CA ALA A 64 -4.60 -11.19 -8.40
C ALA A 64 -4.62 -12.03 -7.13
N ASP A 65 -4.04 -13.22 -7.16
CA ASP A 65 -4.21 -14.19 -6.06
C ASP A 65 -3.15 -14.05 -4.95
N ASP A 66 -1.91 -13.69 -5.30
CA ASP A 66 -0.80 -13.58 -4.35
C ASP A 66 0.11 -12.43 -4.78
N SER A 67 -0.12 -11.22 -4.27
CA SER A 67 0.46 -10.03 -4.88
C SER A 67 1.43 -9.28 -3.97
N ARG A 68 2.54 -8.79 -4.55
CA ARG A 68 3.53 -7.99 -3.82
C ARG A 68 3.87 -6.71 -4.56
N VAL A 69 3.65 -5.58 -3.90
CA VAL A 69 4.07 -4.26 -4.37
C VAL A 69 5.03 -3.65 -3.37
N THR A 70 6.24 -3.32 -3.83
CA THR A 70 7.24 -2.61 -3.04
C THR A 70 7.62 -1.30 -3.72
N MET A 71 7.55 -0.20 -2.98
CA MET A 71 8.02 1.11 -3.42
C MET A 71 8.99 1.69 -2.40
N LEU A 72 10.14 2.17 -2.89
CA LEU A 72 11.21 2.73 -2.08
C LEU A 72 11.66 4.07 -2.66
N GLY A 73 11.58 5.14 -1.85
CA GLY A 73 11.91 6.50 -2.30
C GLY A 73 10.98 6.94 -3.41
N ALA A 74 9.69 7.07 -3.10
CA ALA A 74 8.69 7.45 -4.09
C ALA A 74 8.00 8.75 -3.68
N ASP A 75 7.87 9.70 -4.59
CA ASP A 75 7.34 11.02 -4.24
C ASP A 75 5.80 10.98 -4.18
N ASP A 76 5.13 10.69 -5.29
CA ASP A 76 3.67 10.64 -5.44
C ASP A 76 3.22 9.25 -5.94
N SER A 77 2.83 8.39 -5.00
CA SER A 77 2.57 6.97 -5.30
C SER A 77 1.11 6.56 -5.19
N HIS A 78 0.65 5.78 -6.17
CA HIS A 78 -0.72 5.24 -6.20
C HIS A 78 -0.72 3.72 -6.42
N VAL A 79 -1.24 2.98 -5.43
CA VAL A 79 -1.46 1.54 -5.53
C VAL A 79 -2.96 1.26 -5.45
N THR A 80 -3.49 0.59 -6.47
CA THR A 80 -4.86 0.12 -6.50
C THR A 80 -4.90 -1.40 -6.67
N MET A 81 -5.62 -2.07 -5.78
CA MET A 81 -5.91 -3.50 -5.86
C MET A 81 -7.41 -3.76 -5.81
N LEU A 82 -7.89 -4.58 -6.75
CA LEU A 82 -9.30 -4.92 -6.91
C LEU A 82 -9.47 -6.43 -7.02
N GLY A 83 -10.28 -7.04 -6.16
CA GLY A 83 -10.49 -8.49 -6.18
C GLY A 83 -9.17 -9.22 -6.07
N ALA A 84 -8.41 -8.91 -5.02
CA ALA A 84 -7.08 -9.45 -4.82
C ALA A 84 -7.07 -10.33 -3.56
N ASP A 85 -6.57 -11.54 -3.69
CA ASP A 85 -6.32 -12.43 -2.57
C ASP A 85 -4.87 -12.20 -2.09
N ASP A 86 -4.60 -12.43 -0.81
CA ASP A 86 -3.27 -12.38 -0.17
C ASP A 86 -2.33 -11.28 -0.71
N SER A 87 -2.64 -10.02 -0.37
CA SER A 87 -1.96 -8.86 -0.96
C SER A 87 -1.01 -8.15 0.01
N HIS A 88 0.23 -7.92 -0.42
CA HIS A 88 1.24 -7.19 0.34
C HIS A 88 1.67 -5.89 -0.35
N VAL A 89 1.44 -4.76 0.32
CA VAL A 89 1.93 -3.44 -0.10
C VAL A 89 2.92 -2.92 0.92
N SER A 90 4.13 -2.60 0.49
CA SER A 90 5.17 -1.98 1.31
C SER A 90 5.66 -0.68 0.68
N MET A 91 5.60 0.40 1.44
CA MET A 91 6.11 1.72 1.03
C MET A 91 7.10 2.26 2.07
N LEU A 92 8.28 2.66 1.60
CA LEU A 92 9.37 3.15 2.45
C LEU A 92 9.93 4.47 1.93
N GLY A 93 9.94 5.49 2.78
CA GLY A 93 10.42 6.83 2.42
C GLY A 93 9.60 7.40 1.26
N ALA A 94 8.28 7.48 1.43
CA ALA A 94 7.38 7.98 0.40
C ALA A 94 6.71 9.27 0.88
N ASP A 95 6.65 10.31 0.05
CA ASP A 95 6.15 11.62 0.50
C ASP A 95 4.61 11.59 0.55
N ASP A 96 3.95 11.50 -0.61
CA ASP A 96 2.51 11.35 -0.74
C ASP A 96 2.18 9.94 -1.29
N SER A 97 1.33 9.21 -0.58
CA SER A 97 1.03 7.83 -0.96
C SER A 97 -0.41 7.43 -0.75
N HIS A 98 -1.00 6.83 -1.78
CA HIS A 98 -2.38 6.40 -1.80
C HIS A 98 -2.47 4.90 -2.07
N VAL A 99 -2.95 4.15 -1.08
CA VAL A 99 -3.26 2.72 -1.21
C VAL A 99 -4.76 2.53 -1.17
N THR A 100 -5.33 1.96 -2.23
CA THR A 100 -6.74 1.58 -2.30
C THR A 100 -6.87 0.08 -2.53
N MET A 101 -7.64 -0.58 -1.68
CA MET A 101 -7.99 -2.00 -1.82
C MET A 101 -9.50 -2.20 -1.74
N LEU A 102 -10.07 -2.90 -2.72
CA LEU A 102 -11.50 -3.23 -2.77
C LEU A 102 -11.69 -4.74 -2.97
N GLY A 103 -12.47 -5.36 -2.08
CA GLY A 103 -12.73 -6.80 -2.14
C GLY A 103 -11.44 -7.60 -2.06
N ALA A 104 -10.65 -7.37 -1.01
CA ALA A 104 -9.35 -7.99 -0.85
C ALA A 104 -9.34 -8.93 0.35
N ASP A 105 -8.92 -10.17 0.13
CA ASP A 105 -8.82 -11.17 1.19
C ASP A 105 -7.40 -11.08 1.80
N ASP A 106 -7.33 -11.03 3.12
CA ASP A 106 -6.09 -10.93 3.94
C ASP A 106 -5.04 -9.87 3.50
N PRO A 107 -5.42 -8.59 3.28
CA PRO A 107 -4.48 -7.58 2.81
C PRO A 107 -3.55 -7.06 3.91
N HIS A 108 -2.29 -6.89 3.56
CA HIS A 108 -1.22 -6.36 4.41
C HIS A 108 -0.61 -5.08 3.82
N VAL A 109 -0.74 -3.96 4.55
CA VAL A 109 -0.13 -2.67 4.18
C VAL A 109 0.90 -2.26 5.22
N THR A 110 2.12 -1.99 4.78
CA THR A 110 3.20 -1.45 5.62
C THR A 110 3.72 -0.14 5.07
N MET A 111 3.79 0.86 5.94
CA MET A 111 4.24 2.22 5.62
C MET A 111 5.32 2.62 6.62
N LEU A 112 6.49 3.02 6.14
CA LEU A 112 7.58 3.47 7.00
C LEU A 112 8.19 4.77 6.48
N GLY A 113 8.22 5.79 7.34
CA GLY A 113 8.88 7.06 7.00
C GLY A 113 8.17 7.80 5.87
N ALA A 114 6.84 7.72 5.80
CA ALA A 114 6.03 8.45 4.84
C ALA A 114 5.39 9.71 5.44
N ASP A 115 5.26 10.77 4.65
CA ASP A 115 4.84 12.08 5.17
C ASP A 115 3.31 12.23 5.20
N ASP A 116 2.62 11.98 4.09
CA ASP A 116 1.15 12.13 3.97
C ASP A 116 0.45 10.90 3.34
N PRO A 117 0.53 9.72 3.98
CA PRO A 117 -0.14 8.53 3.50
C PRO A 117 -1.65 8.47 3.70
N HIS A 118 -2.32 7.91 2.69
CA HIS A 118 -3.75 7.63 2.64
C HIS A 118 -4.00 6.15 2.31
N VAL A 119 -4.61 5.42 3.23
CA VAL A 119 -4.99 4.02 3.05
C VAL A 119 -6.52 3.89 3.08
N SER A 120 -7.10 3.31 2.03
CA SER A 120 -8.53 3.05 1.93
C SER A 120 -8.79 1.58 1.60
N MET A 121 -9.62 0.94 2.40
CA MET A 121 -9.91 -0.47 2.26
C MET A 121 -11.41 -0.74 2.47
N LEU A 122 -12.05 -1.40 1.52
CA LEU A 122 -13.49 -1.67 1.56
C LEU A 122 -13.78 -3.12 1.19
N GLY A 123 -14.51 -3.81 2.07
CA GLY A 123 -14.82 -5.22 1.89
C GLY A 123 -13.57 -6.09 1.92
N ALA A 124 -12.66 -5.78 2.85
CA ALA A 124 -11.60 -6.71 3.20
C ALA A 124 -12.06 -7.61 4.35
N ASP A 125 -11.53 -8.83 4.45
CA ASP A 125 -11.95 -9.80 5.48
C ASP A 125 -11.04 -9.74 6.72
N ASP A 126 -9.71 -9.90 6.59
CA ASP A 126 -8.74 -9.75 7.69
C ASP A 126 -7.55 -8.81 7.36
N PRO A 127 -7.78 -7.49 7.33
CA PRO A 127 -6.75 -6.53 6.99
C PRO A 127 -5.77 -6.19 8.13
N HIS A 128 -4.50 -6.11 7.74
CA HIS A 128 -3.39 -5.70 8.59
C HIS A 128 -2.72 -4.43 8.05
N VAL A 129 -2.68 -3.37 8.87
CA VAL A 129 -2.05 -2.10 8.51
C VAL A 129 -1.02 -1.68 9.56
N SER A 130 0.23 -1.54 9.14
CA SER A 130 1.35 -1.10 9.98
C SER A 130 1.90 0.22 9.46
N MET A 131 1.96 1.23 10.34
CA MET A 131 2.33 2.59 9.97
C MET A 131 3.30 3.18 10.98
N LEU A 132 4.55 3.41 10.56
CA LEU A 132 5.64 3.80 11.46
C LEU A 132 6.38 5.04 10.97
N HIS A 133 6.82 5.86 11.91
CA HIS A 133 7.60 7.08 11.65
C HIS A 133 6.98 8.00 10.58
N LEU A 134 5.67 8.24 10.66
CA LEU A 134 4.95 9.09 9.72
C LEU A 134 4.80 10.53 10.23
N ALA A 135 4.72 11.52 9.34
CA ALA A 135 4.37 12.89 9.72
C ALA A 135 2.86 13.02 9.95
N SER A 136 2.06 12.47 9.05
CA SER A 136 0.60 12.45 9.03
C SER A 136 0.12 11.10 8.48
N ALA A 137 -1.18 10.81 8.59
CA ALA A 137 -1.77 9.62 7.98
C ALA A 137 -3.30 9.68 8.02
N VAL A 138 -3.93 9.10 7.00
CA VAL A 138 -5.38 8.83 6.96
C VAL A 138 -5.59 7.36 6.63
N THR A 139 -6.47 6.71 7.39
CA THR A 139 -6.83 5.30 7.14
C THR A 139 -8.34 5.09 7.28
N MET A 140 -8.95 4.58 6.21
CA MET A 140 -10.35 4.15 6.16
C MET A 140 -10.39 2.65 5.92
N ILE A 141 -11.02 1.90 6.81
CA ILE A 141 -11.22 0.46 6.64
C ILE A 141 -12.66 0.11 6.98
N ARG A 142 -13.34 -0.64 6.11
CA ARG A 142 -14.75 -1.02 6.26
C ARG A 142 -14.96 -2.51 5.96
N GLY A 143 -15.64 -3.20 6.86
CA GLY A 143 -16.14 -4.57 6.64
C GLY A 143 -15.42 -5.70 7.40
N ALA A 144 -14.41 -5.38 8.22
CA ALA A 144 -13.37 -6.35 8.61
C ALA A 144 -12.88 -6.23 10.06
N SER A 145 -12.12 -7.24 10.51
CA SER A 145 -11.26 -7.15 11.70
C SER A 145 -9.96 -6.43 11.36
N VAL A 146 -9.69 -5.28 11.99
CA VAL A 146 -8.55 -4.44 11.61
C VAL A 146 -7.49 -4.40 12.70
N VAL A 147 -6.24 -4.64 12.32
CA VAL A 147 -5.07 -4.29 13.14
C VAL A 147 -4.38 -3.07 12.55
N VAL A 148 -4.48 -1.93 13.25
CA VAL A 148 -3.68 -0.73 12.93
C VAL A 148 -2.63 -0.52 14.01
N GLN A 149 -1.35 -0.57 13.65
CA GLN A 149 -0.24 -0.25 14.56
C GLN A 149 0.42 1.07 14.15
N THR A 150 0.51 2.01 15.10
CA THR A 150 1.23 3.27 14.93
C THR A 150 2.21 3.54 16.08
N ASN A 151 3.38 4.11 15.77
CA ASN A 151 4.37 4.58 16.76
C ASN A 151 4.92 5.97 16.39
N ALA A 152 4.10 6.79 15.73
CA ALA A 152 4.53 8.04 15.12
C ALA A 152 4.16 9.28 15.95
N LYS A 153 4.94 10.35 15.76
CA LYS A 153 4.68 11.70 16.31
C LYS A 153 3.63 12.40 15.45
N VAL A 154 2.41 11.90 15.47
CA VAL A 154 1.31 12.50 14.71
C VAL A 154 0.80 13.75 15.47
N PRO A 155 0.70 14.93 14.83
CA PRO A 155 0.10 16.09 15.47
C PRO A 155 -1.35 15.77 15.86
N ALA A 156 -1.76 16.14 17.08
CA ALA A 156 -3.05 15.78 17.66
C ALA A 156 -4.27 16.16 16.79
N SER A 157 -4.11 17.13 15.87
CA SER A 157 -5.11 17.52 14.86
C SER A 157 -5.41 16.44 13.83
N SER A 158 -4.42 15.60 13.47
CA SER A 158 -4.58 14.49 12.51
C SER A 158 -5.09 13.21 13.19
N LEU A 159 -5.07 13.17 14.53
CA LEU A 159 -5.55 12.04 15.34
C LEU A 159 -7.09 11.87 15.30
N ALA A 160 -7.83 12.93 14.94
CA ALA A 160 -9.29 12.93 14.92
C ALA A 160 -9.90 12.03 13.81
N ILE A 161 -9.15 11.77 12.74
CA ILE A 161 -9.60 10.93 11.61
C ILE A 161 -9.41 9.44 11.92
N PHE A 162 -8.34 9.09 12.64
CA PHE A 162 -8.08 7.72 13.12
C PHE A 162 -9.19 7.18 14.04
N ALA A 163 -9.80 8.03 14.86
CA ALA A 163 -10.84 7.65 15.82
C ALA A 163 -12.26 7.59 15.22
N ALA A 164 -12.51 8.22 14.07
CA ALA A 164 -13.86 8.32 13.50
C ALA A 164 -14.29 7.07 12.70
N LEU A 165 -13.35 6.15 12.40
CA LEU A 165 -13.56 5.05 11.45
C LEU A 165 -13.54 3.64 12.07
N SER A 166 -13.28 3.49 13.37
CA SER A 166 -13.59 2.24 14.10
C SER A 166 -15.11 2.00 14.23
N ALA A 167 -15.93 2.87 13.66
CA ALA A 167 -17.38 2.81 13.66
C ALA A 167 -17.91 2.24 12.34
N PHE A 168 -17.69 0.95 12.07
CA PHE A 168 -18.75 0.04 11.58
C PHE A 168 -18.28 -1.44 11.48
N SER A 169 -18.87 -2.26 12.36
CA SER A 169 -19.08 -3.73 12.31
C SER A 169 -18.05 -4.73 12.87
N ILE A 170 -18.18 -4.99 14.19
CA ILE A 170 -18.31 -6.28 14.93
C ILE A 170 -17.37 -7.46 14.57
N SER A 171 -16.35 -7.71 15.40
CA SER A 171 -16.34 -8.83 16.40
C SER A 171 -14.99 -8.93 17.15
N SER A 172 -13.87 -8.44 16.59
CA SER A 172 -12.54 -8.57 17.20
C SER A 172 -11.59 -7.42 16.85
N CYS A 173 -12.01 -6.15 17.00
CA CYS A 173 -11.07 -5.02 16.87
C CYS A 173 -10.02 -5.03 17.99
N VAL A 174 -8.77 -5.39 17.70
CA VAL A 174 -7.63 -5.10 18.59
C VAL A 174 -6.91 -3.87 18.05
N LEU A 175 -7.35 -2.70 18.52
CA LEU A 175 -6.66 -1.45 18.25
C LEU A 175 -5.49 -1.29 19.24
N HIS A 176 -4.28 -1.66 18.83
CA HIS A 176 -3.09 -1.46 19.65
C HIS A 176 -2.46 -0.09 19.37
N LEU A 177 -3.02 0.95 19.98
CA LEU A 177 -2.47 2.30 19.99
C LEU A 177 -1.32 2.40 21.00
N THR A 178 -0.06 2.42 20.53
CA THR A 178 1.09 2.75 21.38
C THR A 178 1.51 4.19 21.12
N VAL A 179 0.91 5.13 21.86
CA VAL A 179 1.29 6.55 21.78
C VAL A 179 2.51 6.79 22.68
N SER A 180 3.70 6.88 22.09
CA SER A 180 4.90 7.34 22.81
C SER A 180 4.96 8.87 22.78
N ALA A 181 4.29 9.51 23.76
CA ALA A 181 4.41 10.94 23.96
C ALA A 181 5.73 11.27 24.68
N GLU A 182 6.73 11.78 23.95
CA GLU A 182 7.88 12.41 24.60
C GLU A 182 7.39 13.65 25.36
N ARG A 183 7.56 13.65 26.69
CA ARG A 183 7.22 14.82 27.51
C ARG A 183 8.04 16.01 27.02
N PRO A 184 7.44 17.19 26.78
CA PRO A 184 8.24 18.38 26.50
C PRO A 184 9.15 18.63 27.71
N GLY A 185 10.46 18.56 27.46
CA GLY A 185 11.48 18.89 28.44
C GLY A 185 11.21 20.30 28.98
N ARG A 186 11.13 20.43 30.30
CA ARG A 186 11.21 21.74 30.95
C ARG A 186 12.65 22.23 30.77
N GLY A 187 12.82 23.30 30.02
CA GLY A 187 14.07 24.07 29.89
C GLY A 187 13.72 25.50 29.56
#